data_AF-A0A6C2DX76-F1
#
_entry.id   AF-A0A6C2DX76-F1
#
_cell.length_a   1.000
_cell.length_b   1.000
_cell.length_c   1.000
_cell.angle_alpha   90.00
_cell.angle_beta   90.00
_cell.angle_gamma   90.00
#
_symmetry.space_group_name_H-M   'P 1'
#
loop_
_entity.id
_entity.type
_entity.pdbx_description
1 polymer ?
#
loop_
_entity_poly.entity_id
_entity_poly.type
_entity_poly.pdbx_seq_one_letter_code
_entity_poly.pdbx_strand_id
1 'polypeptide(L)'
;MSGITREIINGNVGKEPLKSYPWKECADRLIYWAKERSCSHRAFAFDVLMSLAYVDTIPNIQKNFKIFEDLPQPYNIHFGFVNLCVPLLLSKQAWHFQKAAKPLSGVIGKLTSEIILRFIEIIFDDFITVKSIGGVEIVDAVLRHRDGRIILCEIKASPLTTFPFLFELDLELQSNLEQLTRIQVGSLDSCLYMHGDHLLPLGKVNDQLWPFAPAVDYLTKDENSHIVDIYVDTWESIRTAYRNKNRDNLLYYVANASGNPPNIAKEKFGWPAKESISDSKTSAGLDRTDDIKKGIYQAFRLSIESSKAFPQENIKTALISNLPAYRHGEDYITPFSSVYWAEESSFIEENQNKYFCAKQNLKRPFDYIIALDDAFTRGEVL
;
A
#
# COMPACT_ATOMS: atom_id res chain seq x y z
N MET A 1 -3.79 -30.21 13.16
CA MET A 1 -3.09 -29.41 14.19
C MET A 1 -3.05 -27.98 13.68
N SER A 2 -3.48 -26.99 14.46
CA SER A 2 -3.40 -25.58 14.05
C SER A 2 -1.93 -25.18 13.92
N GLY A 3 -1.61 -24.39 12.89
CA GLY A 3 -0.28 -23.79 12.75
C GLY A 3 -0.03 -22.65 13.76
N ILE A 4 -1.07 -22.14 14.41
CA ILE A 4 -0.96 -21.05 15.39
C ILE A 4 -0.36 -21.61 16.68
N THR A 5 0.82 -21.12 17.05
CA THR A 5 1.55 -21.56 18.25
C THR A 5 1.42 -20.57 19.40
N ARG A 6 1.71 -21.05 20.62
CA ARG A 6 1.78 -20.20 21.81
C ARG A 6 2.82 -19.08 21.66
N GLU A 7 3.94 -19.36 20.99
CA GLU A 7 5.00 -18.39 20.73
C GLU A 7 4.53 -17.26 19.80
N ILE A 8 3.69 -17.55 18.79
CA ILE A 8 3.09 -16.53 17.92
C ILE A 8 2.15 -15.65 18.74
N ILE A 9 1.24 -16.24 19.52
CA ILE A 9 0.25 -15.53 20.32
C ILE A 9 0.90 -14.64 21.38
N ASN A 10 1.99 -15.11 21.99
CA ASN A 10 2.75 -14.34 22.96
C ASN A 10 3.57 -13.20 22.31
N GLY A 11 3.67 -13.15 20.98
CA GLY A 11 4.49 -12.17 20.27
C GLY A 11 6.00 -12.43 20.37
N ASN A 12 6.39 -13.65 20.72
CA ASN A 12 7.79 -14.07 20.85
C ASN A 12 8.41 -14.43 19.49
N VAL A 13 7.58 -14.61 18.45
CA VAL A 13 8.00 -14.88 17.06
C VAL A 13 7.75 -13.64 16.21
N GLY A 14 8.56 -13.49 15.17
CA GLY A 14 8.45 -12.42 14.20
C GLY A 14 9.48 -11.32 14.41
N LYS A 15 9.39 -10.29 13.57
CA LYS A 15 10.31 -9.16 13.54
C LYS A 15 9.55 -7.87 13.76
N GLU A 16 10.22 -6.88 14.34
CA GLU A 16 9.71 -5.51 14.33
C GLU A 16 9.64 -5.01 12.89
N PRO A 17 8.56 -4.28 12.52
CA PRO A 17 8.42 -3.70 11.20
C PRO A 17 9.61 -2.81 10.85
N LEU A 18 10.14 -2.98 9.64
CA LEU A 18 11.24 -2.20 9.07
C LEU A 18 12.58 -2.28 9.80
N LYS A 19 12.75 -3.15 10.79
CA LYS A 19 13.99 -3.24 11.60
C LYS A 19 15.25 -3.47 10.76
N SER A 20 15.13 -4.20 9.65
CA SER A 20 16.25 -4.51 8.75
C SER A 20 16.58 -3.42 7.73
N TYR A 21 15.83 -2.31 7.69
CA TYR A 21 15.95 -1.30 6.64
C TYR A 21 16.73 -0.08 7.16
N PRO A 22 17.79 0.35 6.46
CA PRO A 22 18.62 1.48 6.91
C PRO A 22 17.86 2.80 6.92
N TRP A 23 16.79 2.91 6.15
CA TRP A 23 15.94 4.09 6.04
C TRP A 23 14.76 4.09 7.02
N LYS A 24 14.69 3.16 7.98
CA LYS A 24 13.61 3.08 8.97
C LYS A 24 13.38 4.42 9.69
N GLU A 25 14.43 5.12 10.08
CA GLU A 25 14.30 6.41 10.78
C GLU A 25 13.66 7.50 9.90
N CYS A 26 13.92 7.48 8.58
CA CYS A 26 13.25 8.36 7.64
C CYS A 26 11.76 8.02 7.55
N ALA A 27 11.42 6.73 7.45
CA ALA A 27 10.02 6.29 7.45
C ALA A 27 9.31 6.71 8.75
N ASP A 28 9.93 6.51 9.91
CA ASP A 28 9.38 6.90 11.21
C ASP A 28 9.05 8.39 11.27
N ARG A 29 9.98 9.25 10.84
CA ARG A 29 9.77 10.71 10.80
C ARG A 29 8.57 11.09 9.94
N LEU A 30 8.44 10.50 8.76
CA LEU A 30 7.29 10.76 7.87
C LEU A 30 5.98 10.24 8.45
N ILE A 31 6.00 9.07 9.12
CA ILE A 31 4.80 8.51 9.76
C ILE A 31 4.36 9.37 10.94
N TYR A 32 5.29 9.81 11.81
CA TYR A 32 4.97 10.75 12.90
C TYR A 32 4.42 12.07 12.37
N TRP A 33 5.00 12.60 11.29
CA TRP A 33 4.45 13.78 10.60
C TRP A 33 3.02 13.54 10.11
N ALA A 34 2.72 12.37 9.54
CA ALA A 34 1.39 12.03 9.06
C ALA A 34 0.38 11.70 10.17
N LYS A 35 0.83 11.22 11.33
CA LYS A 35 -0.01 10.84 12.48
C LYS A 35 -0.86 12.02 12.96
N GLU A 36 -0.24 13.19 13.09
CA GLU A 36 -0.84 14.45 13.57
C GLU A 36 -1.75 15.13 12.53
N ARG A 37 -1.97 14.49 11.37
CA ARG A 37 -2.71 15.05 10.23
C ARG A 37 -3.87 14.16 9.82
N SER A 38 -4.60 14.57 8.79
CA SER A 38 -5.79 13.86 8.30
C SER A 38 -5.45 12.43 7.83
N CYS A 39 -6.47 11.58 7.76
CA CYS A 39 -6.31 10.20 7.28
C CYS A 39 -5.73 10.13 5.85
N SER A 40 -6.04 11.13 5.02
CA SER A 40 -5.49 11.25 3.67
C SER A 40 -4.00 11.60 3.64
N HIS A 41 -3.47 12.32 4.64
CA HIS A 41 -2.02 12.49 4.79
C HIS A 41 -1.30 11.17 5.10
N ARG A 42 -1.93 10.30 5.91
CA ARG A 42 -1.38 8.97 6.26
C ARG A 42 -1.33 8.07 5.03
N ALA A 43 -2.41 8.04 4.27
CA ALA A 43 -2.49 7.29 3.02
C ALA A 43 -1.52 7.83 1.94
N PHE A 44 -1.41 9.15 1.79
CA PHE A 44 -0.43 9.79 0.93
C PHE A 44 1.01 9.44 1.33
N ALA A 45 1.35 9.56 2.62
CA ALA A 45 2.67 9.21 3.14
C ALA A 45 3.03 7.73 2.87
N PHE A 46 2.03 6.83 2.97
CA PHE A 46 2.21 5.43 2.59
C PHE A 46 2.57 5.29 1.10
N ASP A 47 1.84 5.93 0.19
CA ASP A 47 2.10 5.88 -1.25
C ASP A 47 3.48 6.47 -1.63
N VAL A 48 3.90 7.54 -0.95
CA VAL A 48 5.26 8.09 -1.07
C VAL A 48 6.29 7.05 -0.65
N LEU A 49 6.20 6.51 0.58
CA LEU A 49 7.16 5.51 1.07
C LEU A 49 7.23 4.27 0.18
N MET A 50 6.10 3.83 -0.36
CA MET A 50 6.08 2.73 -1.32
C MET A 50 6.83 3.07 -2.61
N SER A 51 6.69 4.29 -3.13
CA SER A 51 7.41 4.73 -4.32
C SER A 51 8.93 4.77 -4.08
N LEU A 52 9.35 5.31 -2.93
CA LEU A 52 10.75 5.36 -2.50
C LEU A 52 11.34 3.95 -2.34
N ALA A 53 10.61 3.06 -1.67
CA ALA A 53 11.07 1.70 -1.42
C ALA A 53 11.03 0.81 -2.68
N TYR A 54 10.15 1.08 -3.64
CA TYR A 54 10.16 0.38 -4.92
C TYR A 54 11.43 0.67 -5.71
N VAL A 55 11.87 1.93 -5.84
CA VAL A 55 13.11 2.21 -6.58
C VAL A 55 14.34 1.64 -5.88
N ASP A 56 14.38 1.70 -4.53
CA ASP A 56 15.47 1.16 -3.70
C ASP A 56 15.65 -0.36 -3.87
N THR A 57 14.56 -1.08 -4.14
CA THR A 57 14.57 -2.54 -4.33
C THR A 57 14.86 -3.00 -5.76
N ILE A 58 14.91 -2.10 -6.74
CA ILE A 58 15.15 -2.43 -8.15
C ILE A 58 16.65 -2.32 -8.47
N PRO A 59 17.36 -3.43 -8.69
CA PRO A 59 18.76 -3.37 -9.07
C PRO A 59 18.90 -2.88 -10.52
N ASN A 60 19.92 -2.07 -10.79
CA ASN A 60 20.22 -1.52 -12.12
C ASN A 60 19.01 -0.78 -12.72
N ILE A 61 18.51 0.25 -12.00
CA ILE A 61 17.35 1.05 -12.39
C ILE A 61 17.42 1.59 -13.83
N GLN A 62 18.63 1.82 -14.36
CA GLN A 62 18.85 2.33 -15.71
C GLN A 62 18.28 1.45 -16.83
N LYS A 63 18.09 0.15 -16.58
CA LYS A 63 17.44 -0.76 -17.52
C LYS A 63 15.96 -0.43 -17.76
N ASN A 64 15.36 0.38 -16.90
CA ASN A 64 13.96 0.79 -17.00
C ASN A 64 13.81 2.28 -17.38
N PHE A 65 14.91 2.99 -17.61
CA PHE A 65 14.86 4.39 -18.03
C PHE A 65 14.25 4.51 -19.43
N LYS A 66 13.45 5.56 -19.61
CA LYS A 66 12.99 6.01 -20.93
C LYS A 66 13.21 7.50 -21.07
N ILE A 67 13.75 7.89 -22.21
CA ILE A 67 13.99 9.31 -22.52
C ILE A 67 12.72 9.88 -23.15
N PHE A 68 12.34 11.07 -22.71
CA PHE A 68 11.27 11.85 -23.28
C PHE A 68 11.71 13.32 -23.31
N GLU A 69 11.58 13.97 -24.47
CA GLU A 69 12.04 15.35 -24.68
C GLU A 69 11.15 16.39 -23.96
N ASP A 70 9.86 16.09 -23.83
CA ASP A 70 8.84 17.01 -23.28
C ASP A 70 8.63 16.86 -21.76
N LEU A 71 9.56 16.23 -21.04
CA LEU A 71 9.49 16.16 -19.58
C LEU A 71 9.75 17.54 -18.94
N PRO A 72 9.28 17.74 -17.68
CA PRO A 72 9.60 18.95 -16.93
C PRO A 72 11.12 19.15 -16.83
N GLN A 73 11.60 20.30 -17.30
CA GLN A 73 13.03 20.64 -17.25
C GLN A 73 13.52 20.73 -15.80
N PRO A 74 14.78 20.34 -15.52
CA PRO A 74 15.82 19.89 -16.46
C PRO A 74 15.75 18.38 -16.80
N TYR A 75 14.74 17.66 -16.33
CA TYR A 75 14.69 16.21 -16.41
C TYR A 75 14.31 15.72 -17.82
N ASN A 76 14.96 14.65 -18.27
CA ASN A 76 14.74 14.06 -19.59
C ASN A 76 14.61 12.52 -19.56
N ILE A 77 14.72 11.91 -18.39
CA ILE A 77 14.47 10.48 -18.17
C ILE A 77 13.25 10.31 -17.27
N HIS A 78 12.38 9.37 -17.63
CA HIS A 78 11.28 8.88 -16.80
C HIS A 78 11.51 7.44 -16.35
N PHE A 79 11.21 7.18 -15.07
CA PHE A 79 11.15 5.87 -14.44
C PHE A 79 9.83 5.74 -13.69
N GLY A 80 8.91 4.95 -14.24
CA GLY A 80 7.55 4.79 -13.70
C GLY A 80 7.22 3.37 -13.26
N PHE A 81 6.27 3.25 -12.34
CA PHE A 81 5.80 1.98 -11.77
C PHE A 81 4.47 1.49 -12.36
N VAL A 82 3.89 2.28 -13.26
CA VAL A 82 2.77 1.93 -14.15
C VAL A 82 3.23 2.00 -15.60
N ASN A 83 2.48 1.38 -16.51
CA ASN A 83 2.85 1.26 -17.91
C ASN A 83 2.65 2.57 -18.71
N LEU A 84 2.92 3.73 -18.12
CA LEU A 84 2.52 5.04 -18.62
C LEU A 84 3.54 6.10 -18.19
N CYS A 85 3.89 7.01 -19.09
CA CYS A 85 4.57 8.25 -18.74
C CYS A 85 3.56 9.26 -18.17
N VAL A 86 3.41 9.28 -16.85
CA VAL A 86 2.40 10.12 -16.17
C VAL A 86 2.62 11.62 -16.39
N PRO A 87 3.86 12.17 -16.38
CA PRO A 87 4.07 13.59 -16.65
C PRO A 87 3.51 14.04 -18.00
N LEU A 88 3.72 13.25 -19.06
CA LEU A 88 3.21 13.57 -20.39
C LEU A 88 1.69 13.38 -20.52
N LEU A 89 1.11 12.44 -19.77
CA LEU A 89 -0.34 12.31 -19.68
C LEU A 89 -0.95 13.60 -19.11
N LEU A 90 -0.45 14.08 -17.97
CA LEU A 90 -1.08 15.20 -17.26
C LEU A 90 -0.82 16.54 -17.94
N SER A 91 0.40 16.78 -18.43
CA SER A 91 0.78 18.07 -19.02
C SER A 91 0.38 18.22 -20.50
N LYS A 92 0.34 17.12 -21.26
CA LYS A 92 0.11 17.14 -22.72
C LYS A 92 -1.06 16.29 -23.19
N GLN A 93 -1.74 15.57 -22.29
CA GLN A 93 -2.75 14.55 -22.63
C GLN A 93 -2.19 13.48 -23.59
N ALA A 94 -0.90 13.19 -23.45
CA ALA A 94 -0.17 12.30 -24.34
C ALA A 94 0.00 10.90 -23.73
N TRP A 95 -0.49 9.88 -24.43
CA TRP A 95 -0.56 8.51 -23.92
C TRP A 95 0.69 7.71 -24.30
N HIS A 96 1.83 8.08 -23.71
CA HIS A 96 3.08 7.37 -23.96
C HIS A 96 3.21 6.12 -23.11
N PHE A 97 3.28 4.96 -23.78
CA PHE A 97 3.58 3.69 -23.15
C PHE A 97 5.06 3.63 -22.73
N GLN A 98 5.28 3.23 -21.49
CA GLN A 98 6.55 2.75 -20.97
C GLN A 98 6.27 1.49 -20.20
N LYS A 99 7.18 0.52 -20.18
CA LYS A 99 7.00 -0.64 -19.31
C LYS A 99 7.26 -0.25 -17.85
N ALA A 100 6.34 -0.62 -16.97
CA ALA A 100 6.44 -0.39 -15.53
C ALA A 100 7.67 -1.09 -14.94
N ALA A 101 8.45 -0.33 -14.16
CA ALA A 101 9.56 -0.84 -13.36
C ALA A 101 9.02 -1.37 -12.03
N LYS A 102 8.59 -2.64 -11.98
CA LYS A 102 8.06 -3.24 -10.74
C LYS A 102 9.12 -4.09 -10.03
N PRO A 103 9.22 -4.02 -8.69
CA PRO A 103 10.00 -5.00 -7.93
C PRO A 103 9.47 -6.42 -8.14
N LEU A 104 10.25 -7.43 -7.74
CA LEU A 104 9.79 -8.82 -7.76
C LEU A 104 8.58 -8.98 -6.82
N SER A 105 7.58 -9.76 -7.24
CA SER A 105 6.29 -9.85 -6.53
C SER A 105 6.41 -10.25 -5.05
N GLY A 106 7.33 -11.15 -4.71
CA GLY A 106 7.59 -11.54 -3.32
C GLY A 106 8.19 -10.42 -2.45
N VAL A 107 8.92 -9.49 -3.08
CA VAL A 107 9.49 -8.31 -2.40
C VAL A 107 8.40 -7.28 -2.13
N ILE A 108 7.49 -7.06 -3.10
CA ILE A 108 6.38 -6.10 -2.96
C ILE A 108 5.52 -6.44 -1.74
N GLY A 109 5.03 -7.67 -1.63
CA GLY A 109 4.16 -8.08 -0.52
C GLY A 109 4.84 -8.00 0.84
N LYS A 110 6.12 -8.37 0.92
CA LYS A 110 6.90 -8.22 2.16
C LYS A 110 7.03 -6.75 2.56
N LEU A 111 7.40 -5.90 1.61
CA LEU A 111 7.65 -4.48 1.84
C LEU A 111 6.37 -3.72 2.21
N THR A 112 5.26 -3.95 1.50
CA THR A 112 3.97 -3.33 1.84
C THR A 112 3.51 -3.74 3.23
N SER A 113 3.68 -5.00 3.61
CA SER A 113 3.35 -5.51 4.95
C SER A 113 4.21 -4.87 6.04
N GLU A 114 5.53 -4.76 5.86
CA GLU A 114 6.37 -4.11 6.87
C GLU A 114 6.10 -2.61 7.00
N ILE A 115 5.88 -1.90 5.87
CA ILE A 115 5.53 -0.47 5.92
C ILE A 115 4.19 -0.27 6.62
N ILE A 116 3.12 -0.98 6.23
CA ILE A 116 1.80 -0.77 6.86
C ILE A 116 1.82 -1.10 8.35
N LEU A 117 2.52 -2.17 8.77
CA LEU A 117 2.65 -2.49 10.18
C LEU A 117 3.41 -1.40 10.96
N ARG A 118 4.39 -0.74 10.34
CA ARG A 118 5.07 0.39 10.99
C ARG A 118 4.13 1.59 11.16
N PHE A 119 3.26 1.86 10.18
CA PHE A 119 2.19 2.84 10.34
C PHE A 119 1.26 2.46 11.49
N ILE A 120 0.83 1.19 11.57
CA ILE A 120 -0.04 0.72 12.66
C ILE A 120 0.63 0.93 14.02
N GLU A 121 1.91 0.53 14.14
CA GLU A 121 2.68 0.65 15.38
C GLU A 121 2.83 2.10 15.88
N ILE A 122 2.95 3.06 14.98
CA ILE A 122 3.15 4.48 15.35
C ILE A 122 1.82 5.22 15.54
N ILE A 123 0.80 4.92 14.73
CA ILE A 123 -0.48 5.65 14.74
C ILE A 123 -1.37 5.22 15.90
N PHE A 124 -1.42 3.92 16.19
CA PHE A 124 -2.32 3.36 17.20
C PHE A 124 -1.55 3.08 18.50
N ASP A 125 -1.55 4.06 19.39
CA ASP A 125 -0.78 4.07 20.66
C ASP A 125 -1.22 2.98 21.66
N ASP A 126 -2.39 2.37 21.43
CA ASP A 126 -2.90 1.31 22.28
C ASP A 126 -2.27 -0.06 21.99
N PHE A 127 -1.56 -0.22 20.87
CA PHE A 127 -0.76 -1.42 20.60
C PHE A 127 0.60 -1.36 21.31
N ILE A 128 0.83 -2.33 22.20
CA ILE A 128 2.10 -2.50 22.92
C ILE A 128 3.06 -3.45 22.20
N THR A 129 2.57 -4.16 21.18
CA THR A 129 3.38 -5.07 20.37
C THR A 129 2.82 -5.12 18.97
N VAL A 130 3.69 -4.92 17.97
CA VAL A 130 3.40 -5.14 16.56
C VAL A 130 4.55 -5.99 15.99
N LYS A 131 4.25 -7.21 15.54
CA LYS A 131 5.26 -8.11 14.95
C LYS A 131 4.81 -8.60 13.59
N SER A 132 5.69 -8.46 12.60
CA SER A 132 5.58 -9.11 11.31
C SER A 132 6.04 -10.56 11.45
N ILE A 133 5.16 -11.52 11.16
CA ILE A 133 5.50 -12.94 11.24
C ILE A 133 6.15 -13.36 9.91
N GLY A 134 5.44 -13.14 8.79
CA GLY A 134 5.93 -13.33 7.43
C GLY A 134 6.35 -14.77 7.07
N GLY A 135 6.11 -15.19 5.83
CA GLY A 135 6.75 -16.38 5.25
C GLY A 135 6.27 -17.75 5.76
N VAL A 136 5.23 -17.82 6.58
CA VAL A 136 4.55 -19.06 6.99
C VAL A 136 3.06 -18.85 6.74
N GLU A 137 2.37 -19.78 6.06
CA GLU A 137 0.97 -19.67 5.57
C GLU A 137 -0.13 -19.48 6.64
N ILE A 138 0.26 -19.12 7.87
CA ILE A 138 -0.57 -19.20 9.06
C ILE A 138 -1.12 -17.80 9.39
N VAL A 139 -0.25 -16.80 9.57
CA VAL A 139 -0.63 -15.43 9.94
C VAL A 139 0.42 -14.44 9.42
N ASP A 140 0.00 -13.26 8.96
CA ASP A 140 0.92 -12.23 8.48
C ASP A 140 1.55 -11.43 9.63
N ALA A 141 0.73 -11.08 10.64
CA ALA A 141 1.18 -10.31 11.80
C ALA A 141 0.39 -10.62 13.08
N VAL A 142 1.00 -10.30 14.22
CA VAL A 142 0.35 -10.32 15.53
C VAL A 142 0.47 -8.95 16.18
N LEU A 143 -0.67 -8.43 16.67
CA LEU A 143 -0.74 -7.23 17.48
C LEU A 143 -1.16 -7.59 18.91
N ARG A 144 -0.62 -6.87 19.89
CA ARG A 144 -1.13 -6.93 21.28
C ARG A 144 -1.58 -5.54 21.70
N HIS A 145 -2.83 -5.46 22.11
CA HIS A 145 -3.42 -4.24 22.64
C HIS A 145 -3.19 -4.17 24.15
N ARG A 146 -3.13 -2.95 24.71
CA ARG A 146 -2.84 -2.70 26.13
C ARG A 146 -3.83 -3.32 27.12
N ASP A 147 -5.06 -3.58 26.68
CA ASP A 147 -6.09 -4.27 27.48
C ASP A 147 -5.94 -5.80 27.51
N GLY A 148 -4.88 -6.33 26.87
CA GLY A 148 -4.60 -7.75 26.81
C GLY A 148 -5.18 -8.47 25.58
N ARG A 149 -5.96 -7.80 24.72
CA ARG A 149 -6.42 -8.39 23.44
C ARG A 149 -5.24 -8.77 22.55
N ILE A 150 -5.36 -9.92 21.91
CA ILE A 150 -4.38 -10.43 20.92
C ILE A 150 -5.06 -10.42 19.55
N ILE A 151 -4.46 -9.77 18.57
CA ILE A 151 -5.06 -9.61 17.24
C ILE A 151 -4.19 -10.33 16.21
N LEU A 152 -4.73 -11.40 15.61
CA LEU A 152 -4.11 -12.11 14.51
C LEU A 152 -4.53 -11.46 13.20
N CYS A 153 -3.55 -11.12 12.36
CA CYS A 153 -3.79 -10.25 11.22
C CYS A 153 -3.48 -10.94 9.90
N GLU A 154 -4.32 -10.64 8.91
CA GLU A 154 -4.06 -10.84 7.50
C GLU A 154 -3.85 -9.46 6.85
N ILE A 155 -2.82 -9.31 6.03
CA ILE A 155 -2.44 -8.03 5.43
C ILE A 155 -2.73 -8.04 3.93
N LYS A 156 -3.41 -6.98 3.47
CA LYS A 156 -3.66 -6.68 2.06
C LYS A 156 -3.46 -5.19 1.83
N ALA A 157 -2.22 -4.79 1.55
CA ALA A 157 -1.84 -3.39 1.36
C ALA A 157 -1.12 -3.20 0.01
N SER A 158 -1.45 -2.10 -0.66
CA SER A 158 -0.92 -1.72 -1.97
C SER A 158 -1.19 -0.23 -2.21
N PRO A 159 -0.23 0.54 -2.72
CA PRO A 159 -0.40 1.98 -2.88
C PRO A 159 -1.50 2.34 -3.89
N LEU A 160 -2.26 3.42 -3.64
CA LEU A 160 -3.27 3.91 -4.59
C LEU A 160 -2.60 4.41 -5.87
N THR A 161 -1.57 5.23 -5.70
CA THR A 161 -0.73 5.71 -6.78
C THR A 161 0.74 5.55 -6.42
N THR A 162 1.57 5.55 -7.44
CA THR A 162 3.03 5.57 -7.29
C THR A 162 3.55 6.81 -8.01
N PHE A 163 4.53 7.47 -7.42
CA PHE A 163 5.11 8.70 -7.95
C PHE A 163 6.33 8.34 -8.81
N PRO A 164 6.33 8.63 -10.12
CA PRO A 164 7.46 8.29 -10.97
C PRO A 164 8.67 9.17 -10.65
N PHE A 165 9.85 8.60 -10.87
CA PHE A 165 11.11 9.31 -10.74
C PHE A 165 11.49 9.92 -12.08
N LEU A 166 11.99 11.15 -12.04
CA LEU A 166 12.62 11.79 -13.17
C LEU A 166 14.11 11.96 -12.90
N PHE A 167 14.93 11.85 -13.94
CA PHE A 167 16.37 12.03 -13.85
C PHE A 167 16.87 13.00 -14.92
N GLU A 168 17.89 13.77 -14.54
CA GLU A 168 18.62 14.65 -15.44
C GLU A 168 19.84 13.89 -15.99
N LEU A 169 19.86 13.66 -17.29
CA LEU A 169 20.99 13.08 -18.00
C LEU A 169 21.55 14.05 -19.02
N ASP A 170 22.86 14.18 -19.03
CA ASP A 170 23.58 14.88 -20.09
C ASP A 170 23.25 14.27 -21.47
N LEU A 171 22.92 15.13 -22.43
CA LEU A 171 22.54 14.75 -23.80
C LEU A 171 23.62 13.88 -24.48
N GLU A 172 24.89 14.06 -24.13
CA GLU A 172 26.00 13.26 -24.68
C GLU A 172 25.92 11.77 -24.31
N LEU A 173 25.25 11.42 -23.21
CA LEU A 173 25.14 10.06 -22.69
C LEU A 173 23.87 9.32 -23.16
N GLN A 174 22.97 9.98 -23.91
CA GLN A 174 21.65 9.43 -24.26
C GLN A 174 21.70 8.11 -25.06
N SER A 175 22.69 7.94 -25.93
CA SER A 175 22.79 6.78 -26.83
C SER A 175 23.08 5.45 -26.11
N ASN A 176 23.49 5.49 -24.84
CA ASN A 176 23.96 4.32 -24.08
C ASN A 176 23.26 4.18 -22.71
N LEU A 177 21.99 4.61 -22.60
CA LEU A 177 21.22 4.64 -21.36
C LEU A 177 21.26 3.32 -20.54
N GLU A 178 21.09 2.17 -21.21
CA GLU A 178 21.10 0.86 -20.54
C GLU A 178 22.52 0.41 -20.12
N GLN A 179 23.56 1.02 -20.68
CA GLN A 179 24.97 0.74 -20.40
C GLN A 179 25.58 1.70 -19.38
N LEU A 180 24.81 2.65 -18.84
CA LEU A 180 25.29 3.54 -17.79
C LEU A 180 25.83 2.73 -16.62
N THR A 181 27.06 3.06 -16.23
CA THR A 181 27.73 2.47 -15.08
C THR A 181 27.06 2.91 -13.79
N ARG A 182 27.30 2.18 -12.70
CA ARG A 182 26.77 2.55 -11.36
C ARG A 182 27.20 3.96 -10.94
N ILE A 183 28.41 4.39 -11.30
CA ILE A 183 28.93 5.72 -10.97
C ILE A 183 28.14 6.79 -11.75
N GLN A 184 27.90 6.57 -13.05
CA GLN A 184 27.14 7.51 -13.88
C GLN A 184 25.67 7.60 -13.43
N VAL A 185 25.02 6.47 -13.13
CA VAL A 185 23.66 6.47 -12.57
C VAL A 185 23.66 7.18 -11.21
N GLY A 186 24.67 6.92 -10.39
CA GLY A 186 24.84 7.51 -9.07
C GLY A 186 24.98 9.03 -9.07
N SER A 187 25.48 9.61 -10.16
CA SER A 187 25.66 11.07 -10.31
C SER A 187 24.45 11.81 -10.87
N LEU A 188 23.40 11.10 -11.31
CA LEU A 188 22.22 11.73 -11.89
C LEU A 188 21.44 12.47 -10.80
N ASP A 189 21.11 13.74 -11.06
CA ASP A 189 20.13 14.47 -10.27
C ASP A 189 18.73 13.91 -10.54
N SER A 190 17.92 13.86 -9.49
CA SER A 190 16.63 13.17 -9.50
C SER A 190 15.53 13.93 -8.77
N CYS A 191 14.28 13.66 -9.14
CA CYS A 191 13.11 14.12 -8.40
C CYS A 191 11.98 13.08 -8.43
N LEU A 192 11.03 13.20 -7.50
CA LEU A 192 9.70 12.62 -7.67
C LEU A 192 8.80 13.59 -8.42
N TYR A 193 8.05 13.08 -9.39
CA TYR A 193 6.95 13.81 -9.99
C TYR A 193 5.70 13.60 -9.13
N MET A 194 5.26 14.65 -8.43
CA MET A 194 4.21 14.62 -7.41
C MET A 194 2.78 14.67 -7.98
N HIS A 195 2.63 14.43 -9.29
CA HIS A 195 1.40 14.63 -10.07
C HIS A 195 0.93 16.10 -10.05
N GLY A 196 0.30 16.58 -11.13
CA GLY A 196 -0.07 18.00 -11.22
C GLY A 196 1.11 18.94 -11.47
N ASP A 197 2.13 18.49 -12.19
CA ASP A 197 3.31 19.27 -12.60
C ASP A 197 4.19 19.81 -11.46
N HIS A 198 4.05 19.24 -10.26
CA HIS A 198 4.94 19.50 -9.15
C HIS A 198 6.08 18.49 -9.07
N LEU A 199 7.26 18.98 -8.71
CA LEU A 199 8.48 18.19 -8.57
C LEU A 199 8.98 18.30 -7.13
N LEU A 200 9.36 17.15 -6.57
CA LEU A 200 10.02 17.05 -5.28
C LEU A 200 11.47 16.64 -5.52
N PRO A 201 12.45 17.57 -5.35
CA PRO A 201 13.86 17.28 -5.60
C PRO A 201 14.41 16.23 -4.62
N LEU A 202 15.16 15.26 -5.16
CA LEU A 202 15.78 14.19 -4.38
C LEU A 202 17.31 14.26 -4.35
N GLY A 203 17.93 15.19 -5.08
CA GLY A 203 19.38 15.22 -5.24
C GLY A 203 19.88 14.02 -6.05
N LYS A 204 21.12 13.57 -5.76
CA LYS A 204 21.79 12.55 -6.57
C LYS A 204 21.49 11.15 -6.09
N VAL A 205 21.43 10.22 -7.03
CA VAL A 205 21.09 8.81 -6.74
C VAL A 205 22.03 8.14 -5.73
N ASN A 206 23.31 8.52 -5.70
CA ASN A 206 24.30 7.95 -4.79
C ASN A 206 24.45 8.76 -3.47
N ASP A 207 23.61 9.76 -3.24
CA ASP A 207 23.61 10.48 -1.97
C ASP A 207 23.19 9.56 -0.81
N GLN A 208 23.65 9.88 0.39
CA GLN A 208 23.38 9.07 1.58
C GLN A 208 21.87 8.97 1.82
N LEU A 209 21.38 7.72 1.98
CA LEU A 209 19.96 7.40 2.20
C LEU A 209 19.04 7.89 1.08
N TRP A 210 19.54 8.13 -0.13
CA TRP A 210 18.68 8.33 -1.30
C TRP A 210 17.79 7.09 -1.54
N PRO A 211 16.51 7.25 -1.89
CA PRO A 211 15.78 8.51 -2.06
C PRO A 211 15.04 9.00 -0.79
N PHE A 212 15.24 8.35 0.35
CA PHE A 212 14.43 8.54 1.56
C PHE A 212 14.72 9.84 2.30
N ALA A 213 15.98 10.11 2.64
CA ALA A 213 16.35 11.30 3.40
C ALA A 213 15.86 12.60 2.73
N PRO A 214 16.17 12.88 1.45
CA PRO A 214 15.74 14.12 0.82
C PRO A 214 14.21 14.22 0.70
N ALA A 215 13.52 13.11 0.43
CA ALA A 215 12.06 13.11 0.35
C ALA A 215 11.39 13.45 1.68
N VAL A 216 11.83 12.78 2.76
CA VAL A 216 11.27 12.98 4.09
C VAL A 216 11.64 14.37 4.61
N ASP A 217 12.87 14.82 4.41
CA ASP A 217 13.28 16.17 4.79
C ASP A 217 12.46 17.23 4.07
N TYR A 218 12.13 17.04 2.79
CA TYR A 218 11.27 17.96 2.07
C TYR A 218 9.85 17.97 2.62
N LEU A 219 9.23 16.79 2.77
CA LEU A 219 7.82 16.65 3.17
C LEU A 219 7.55 17.07 4.62
N THR A 220 8.54 16.91 5.50
CA THR A 220 8.39 17.16 6.95
C THR A 220 8.83 18.56 7.37
N LYS A 221 9.35 19.38 6.46
CA LYS A 221 9.71 20.78 6.72
C LYS A 221 8.48 21.68 6.69
N ASP A 222 8.29 22.47 7.75
CA ASP A 222 7.17 23.40 7.87
C ASP A 222 7.11 24.43 6.73
N GLU A 223 8.28 24.85 6.22
CA GLU A 223 8.40 25.76 5.07
C GLU A 223 7.70 25.23 3.80
N ASN A 224 7.60 23.91 3.69
CA ASN A 224 7.00 23.22 2.55
C ASN A 224 5.55 22.82 2.80
N SER A 225 4.94 23.16 3.94
CA SER A 225 3.61 22.64 4.30
C SER A 225 2.56 22.92 3.23
N HIS A 226 2.51 24.15 2.70
CA HIS A 226 1.56 24.55 1.67
C HIS A 226 1.71 23.74 0.37
N ILE A 227 2.95 23.47 -0.05
CA ILE A 227 3.16 22.68 -1.27
C ILE A 227 2.84 21.20 -1.04
N VAL A 228 3.07 20.69 0.18
CA VAL A 228 2.69 19.33 0.55
C VAL A 228 1.17 19.18 0.60
N ASP A 229 0.43 20.17 1.11
CA ASP A 229 -1.03 20.16 1.09
C ASP A 229 -1.57 20.03 -0.35
N ILE A 230 -0.95 20.71 -1.32
CA ILE A 230 -1.29 20.54 -2.75
C ILE A 230 -1.03 19.11 -3.25
N TYR A 231 0.04 18.45 -2.79
CA TYR A 231 0.31 17.05 -3.14
C TYR A 231 -0.78 16.12 -2.57
N VAL A 232 -1.21 16.38 -1.33
CA VAL A 232 -2.28 15.62 -0.69
C VAL A 232 -3.62 15.85 -1.39
N ASP A 233 -3.95 17.09 -1.75
CA ASP A 233 -5.17 17.42 -2.51
C ASP A 233 -5.20 16.73 -3.88
N THR A 234 -4.03 16.66 -4.54
CA THR A 234 -3.87 15.92 -5.80
C THR A 234 -4.08 14.42 -5.57
N TRP A 235 -3.53 13.85 -4.49
CA TRP A 235 -3.76 12.47 -4.10
C TRP A 235 -5.24 12.18 -3.81
N GLU A 236 -5.94 13.07 -3.11
CA GLU A 236 -7.38 12.95 -2.84
C GLU A 236 -8.22 13.02 -4.12
N SER A 237 -7.78 13.84 -5.09
CA SER A 237 -8.39 13.92 -6.41
C SER A 237 -8.22 12.61 -7.19
N ILE A 238 -7.03 11.98 -7.11
CA ILE A 238 -6.79 10.63 -7.66
C ILE A 238 -7.68 9.61 -6.96
N ARG A 239 -7.77 9.63 -5.63
CA ARG A 239 -8.66 8.75 -4.84
C ARG A 239 -10.11 8.90 -5.28
N THR A 240 -10.58 10.12 -5.45
CA THR A 240 -11.96 10.41 -5.85
C THR A 240 -12.25 9.91 -7.26
N ALA A 241 -11.37 10.21 -8.22
CA ALA A 241 -11.50 9.72 -9.59
C ALA A 241 -11.48 8.18 -9.63
N TYR A 242 -10.58 7.55 -8.87
CA TYR A 242 -10.50 6.11 -8.69
C TYR A 242 -11.81 5.54 -8.12
N ARG A 243 -12.24 5.99 -6.93
CA ARG A 243 -13.44 5.50 -6.24
C ARG A 243 -14.68 5.57 -7.14
N ASN A 244 -14.88 6.71 -7.81
CA ASN A 244 -16.05 6.95 -8.65
C ASN A 244 -15.96 6.32 -10.04
N LYS A 245 -14.86 5.64 -10.36
CA LYS A 245 -14.57 5.09 -11.70
C LYS A 245 -14.66 6.14 -12.81
N ASN A 246 -14.31 7.39 -12.50
CA ASN A 246 -14.42 8.53 -13.42
C ASN A 246 -13.30 8.50 -14.47
N ARG A 247 -13.55 7.84 -15.60
CA ARG A 247 -12.60 7.72 -16.71
C ARG A 247 -12.44 8.99 -17.54
N ASP A 248 -13.29 9.99 -17.35
CA ASP A 248 -13.15 11.29 -18.04
C ASP A 248 -12.12 12.18 -17.35
N ASN A 249 -11.76 11.88 -16.10
CA ASN A 249 -10.69 12.55 -15.37
C ASN A 249 -9.35 11.81 -15.58
N LEU A 250 -8.34 12.50 -16.12
CA LEU A 250 -7.01 11.91 -16.36
C LEU A 250 -6.36 11.34 -15.10
N LEU A 251 -6.64 11.90 -13.91
CA LEU A 251 -6.13 11.40 -12.63
C LEU A 251 -6.60 9.97 -12.32
N TYR A 252 -7.71 9.49 -12.89
CA TYR A 252 -8.11 8.08 -12.79
C TYR A 252 -7.01 7.14 -13.30
N TYR A 253 -6.29 7.55 -14.34
CA TYR A 253 -5.30 6.72 -15.01
C TYR A 253 -3.94 6.68 -14.31
N VAL A 254 -3.75 7.56 -13.33
CA VAL A 254 -2.56 7.65 -12.48
C VAL A 254 -2.62 6.68 -11.28
N ALA A 255 -3.80 6.14 -10.98
CA ALA A 255 -3.96 5.10 -9.96
C ALA A 255 -3.40 3.75 -10.45
N ASN A 256 -2.79 2.97 -9.54
CA ASN A 256 -2.18 1.66 -9.80
C ASN A 256 -3.18 0.55 -10.18
N ALA A 257 -4.43 0.90 -10.48
CA ALA A 257 -5.53 -0.01 -10.77
C ALA A 257 -6.51 0.58 -11.79
N SER A 258 -6.01 1.45 -12.67
CA SER A 258 -6.77 2.13 -13.71
C SER A 258 -7.18 1.19 -14.85
N GLY A 259 -6.43 0.10 -15.07
CA GLY A 259 -6.72 -0.92 -16.05
C GLY A 259 -6.24 -0.54 -17.45
N ASN A 260 -7.12 -0.69 -18.46
CA ASN A 260 -6.77 -0.40 -19.85
C ASN A 260 -6.86 1.11 -20.15
N PRO A 261 -6.00 1.64 -21.04
CA PRO A 261 -6.13 3.01 -21.51
C PRO A 261 -7.40 3.19 -22.37
N PRO A 262 -7.86 4.44 -22.58
CA PRO A 262 -8.92 4.74 -23.53
C PRO A 262 -8.47 4.49 -24.98
N ASN A 263 -9.43 4.39 -25.91
CA ASN A 263 -9.15 4.08 -27.33
C ASN A 263 -8.20 5.08 -27.99
N ILE A 264 -8.27 6.36 -27.61
CA ILE A 264 -7.38 7.41 -28.11
C ILE A 264 -5.90 7.08 -27.91
N ALA A 265 -5.53 6.35 -26.85
CA ALA A 265 -4.15 5.91 -26.63
C ALA A 265 -3.66 4.99 -27.75
N LYS A 266 -4.52 4.08 -28.23
CA LYS A 266 -4.19 3.16 -29.33
C LYS A 266 -4.20 3.88 -30.66
N GLU A 267 -5.25 4.64 -30.93
CA GLU A 267 -5.50 5.26 -32.24
C GLU A 267 -4.53 6.40 -32.55
N LYS A 268 -4.17 7.21 -31.55
CA LYS A 268 -3.35 8.42 -31.73
C LYS A 268 -1.91 8.26 -31.26
N PHE A 269 -1.66 7.45 -30.23
CA PHE A 269 -0.34 7.34 -29.58
C PHE A 269 0.30 5.95 -29.74
N GLY A 270 -0.32 5.05 -30.50
CA GLY A 270 0.25 3.75 -30.82
C GLY A 270 0.38 2.81 -29.61
N TRP A 271 -0.51 2.94 -28.62
CA TRP A 271 -0.48 2.10 -27.43
C TRP A 271 -0.51 0.59 -27.78
N PRO A 272 0.37 -0.25 -27.20
CA PRO A 272 0.44 -1.67 -27.55
C PRO A 272 -0.86 -2.43 -27.26
N ALA A 273 -1.35 -3.21 -28.23
CA ALA A 273 -2.69 -3.79 -28.19
C ALA A 273 -3.02 -4.66 -26.96
N LYS A 274 -2.02 -5.33 -26.39
CA LYS A 274 -2.15 -6.28 -25.26
C LYS A 274 -1.71 -5.70 -23.91
N GLU A 275 -1.31 -4.42 -23.88
CA GLU A 275 -0.80 -3.80 -22.67
C GLU A 275 -1.88 -2.98 -21.97
N SER A 276 -1.90 -3.06 -20.64
CA SER A 276 -2.73 -2.23 -19.76
C SER A 276 -1.85 -1.17 -19.10
N ILE A 277 -2.44 -0.08 -18.57
CA ILE A 277 -1.71 0.92 -17.79
C ILE A 277 -1.27 0.30 -16.47
N SER A 278 -2.17 -0.43 -15.81
CA SER A 278 -1.83 -1.27 -14.67
C SER A 278 -2.57 -2.59 -14.73
N ASP A 279 -1.88 -3.64 -14.30
CA ASP A 279 -2.44 -4.98 -14.25
C ASP A 279 -3.50 -5.12 -13.16
N SER A 280 -4.40 -6.09 -13.32
CA SER A 280 -5.45 -6.39 -12.34
C SER A 280 -4.94 -6.99 -11.03
N LYS A 281 -3.62 -7.20 -10.90
CA LYS A 281 -2.98 -7.78 -9.70
C LYS A 281 -2.51 -6.72 -8.71
N THR A 282 -2.46 -5.45 -9.12
CA THR A 282 -1.94 -4.32 -8.34
C THR A 282 -3.05 -3.34 -7.91
N SER A 283 -4.22 -3.87 -7.54
CA SER A 283 -5.31 -3.03 -7.01
C SER A 283 -4.90 -2.25 -5.75
N ALA A 284 -5.54 -1.10 -5.52
CA ALA A 284 -5.23 -0.22 -4.41
C ALA A 284 -5.76 -0.78 -3.08
N GLY A 285 -4.90 -0.85 -2.07
CA GLY A 285 -5.21 -1.38 -0.73
C GLY A 285 -6.00 -2.68 -0.75
N LEU A 286 -7.13 -2.69 -0.04
CA LEU A 286 -8.02 -3.84 0.06
C LEU A 286 -8.96 -4.00 -1.15
N ASP A 287 -8.99 -3.08 -2.12
CA ASP A 287 -10.08 -3.00 -3.10
C ASP A 287 -10.11 -4.12 -4.15
N ARG A 288 -9.10 -5.00 -4.21
CA ARG A 288 -9.15 -6.17 -5.09
C ARG A 288 -10.14 -7.19 -4.57
N THR A 289 -11.10 -7.59 -5.40
CA THR A 289 -12.10 -8.61 -4.98
C THR A 289 -11.48 -9.95 -4.55
N ASP A 290 -10.39 -10.39 -5.18
CA ASP A 290 -9.63 -11.58 -4.77
C ASP A 290 -8.99 -11.41 -3.38
N ASP A 291 -8.43 -10.22 -3.11
CA ASP A 291 -7.78 -9.91 -1.82
C ASP A 291 -8.82 -9.77 -0.70
N ILE A 292 -10.00 -9.19 -0.98
CA ILE A 292 -11.12 -9.14 -0.02
C ILE A 292 -11.56 -10.55 0.36
N LYS A 293 -11.83 -11.40 -0.63
CA LYS A 293 -12.32 -12.77 -0.40
C LYS A 293 -11.30 -13.60 0.37
N LYS A 294 -10.03 -13.57 -0.06
CA LYS A 294 -8.94 -14.29 0.61
C LYS A 294 -8.70 -13.74 2.01
N GLY A 295 -8.74 -12.42 2.17
CA GLY A 295 -8.62 -11.73 3.44
C GLY A 295 -9.67 -12.23 4.44
N ILE A 296 -10.96 -12.07 4.11
CA ILE A 296 -12.07 -12.50 4.96
C ILE A 296 -11.96 -13.99 5.29
N TYR A 297 -11.68 -14.84 4.30
CA TYR A 297 -11.51 -16.27 4.52
C TYR A 297 -10.38 -16.55 5.52
N GLN A 298 -9.24 -15.90 5.37
CA GLN A 298 -8.09 -16.10 6.23
C GLN A 298 -8.33 -15.60 7.66
N ALA A 299 -8.92 -14.41 7.82
CA ALA A 299 -9.33 -13.90 9.14
C ALA A 299 -10.36 -14.82 9.82
N PHE A 300 -11.28 -15.38 9.05
CA PHE A 300 -12.26 -16.35 9.55
C PHE A 300 -11.60 -17.66 9.98
N ARG A 301 -10.69 -18.21 9.15
CA ARG A 301 -9.91 -19.41 9.46
C ARG A 301 -9.09 -19.23 10.74
N LEU A 302 -8.41 -18.09 10.87
CA LEU A 302 -7.65 -17.71 12.06
C LEU A 302 -8.53 -17.70 13.32
N SER A 303 -9.75 -17.15 13.23
CA SER A 303 -10.70 -17.11 14.35
C SER A 303 -11.12 -18.52 14.78
N ILE A 304 -11.43 -19.40 13.82
CA ILE A 304 -11.75 -20.81 14.11
C ILE A 304 -10.56 -21.50 14.79
N GLU A 305 -9.38 -21.46 14.18
CA GLU A 305 -8.21 -22.18 14.66
C GLU A 305 -7.76 -21.71 16.05
N SER A 306 -7.69 -20.39 16.25
CA SER A 306 -7.28 -19.81 17.52
C SER A 306 -8.26 -20.12 18.64
N SER A 307 -9.57 -20.05 18.39
CA SER A 307 -10.58 -20.36 19.41
C SER A 307 -10.57 -21.82 19.86
N LYS A 308 -10.18 -22.76 18.98
CA LYS A 308 -10.01 -24.17 19.32
C LYS A 308 -8.72 -24.44 20.10
N ALA A 309 -7.62 -23.84 19.66
CA ALA A 309 -6.32 -24.06 20.27
C ALA A 309 -6.15 -23.30 21.60
N PHE A 310 -6.83 -22.16 21.78
CA PHE A 310 -6.65 -21.24 22.90
C PHE A 310 -7.99 -20.69 23.42
N PRO A 311 -8.89 -21.54 23.94
CA PRO A 311 -10.26 -21.15 24.29
C PRO A 311 -10.38 -20.16 25.46
N GLN A 312 -9.31 -19.96 26.23
CA GLN A 312 -9.27 -19.04 27.38
C GLN A 312 -8.66 -17.67 27.03
N GLU A 313 -8.16 -17.49 25.81
CA GLU A 313 -7.49 -16.26 25.39
C GLU A 313 -8.47 -15.34 24.65
N ASN A 314 -8.33 -14.02 24.84
CA ASN A 314 -9.11 -13.03 24.10
C ASN A 314 -8.45 -12.73 22.74
N ILE A 315 -8.63 -13.66 21.81
CA ILE A 315 -8.05 -13.57 20.46
C ILE A 315 -9.09 -13.00 19.48
N LYS A 316 -8.66 -11.99 18.74
CA LYS A 316 -9.39 -11.28 17.69
C LYS A 316 -8.69 -11.45 16.35
N THR A 317 -9.40 -11.20 15.27
CA THR A 317 -8.82 -11.20 13.92
C THR A 317 -9.05 -9.89 13.17
N ALA A 318 -8.03 -9.45 12.44
CA ALA A 318 -8.07 -8.21 11.68
C ALA A 318 -7.62 -8.40 10.23
N LEU A 319 -8.27 -7.65 9.34
CA LEU A 319 -7.73 -7.34 8.00
C LEU A 319 -7.02 -6.00 8.08
N ILE A 320 -5.73 -5.96 7.75
CA ILE A 320 -4.95 -4.73 7.71
C ILE A 320 -4.75 -4.30 6.26
N SER A 321 -4.98 -3.02 5.97
CA SER A 321 -4.72 -2.40 4.68
C SER A 321 -4.26 -0.96 4.83
N ASN A 322 -3.67 -0.37 3.79
CA ASN A 322 -3.49 1.09 3.73
C ASN A 322 -4.79 1.81 3.35
N LEU A 323 -5.67 1.18 2.56
CA LEU A 323 -6.90 1.79 2.05
C LEU A 323 -8.09 0.83 2.16
N PRO A 324 -9.30 1.33 2.44
CA PRO A 324 -10.49 0.51 2.44
C PRO A 324 -10.83 0.04 1.01
N ALA A 325 -11.76 -0.91 0.92
CA ALA A 325 -12.31 -1.36 -0.37
C ALA A 325 -13.27 -0.30 -0.95
N TYR A 326 -12.72 0.76 -1.54
CA TYR A 326 -13.50 1.92 -2.02
C TYR A 326 -14.60 1.59 -3.02
N ARG A 327 -14.37 0.65 -3.94
CA ARG A 327 -15.31 0.31 -5.02
C ARG A 327 -16.11 -0.94 -4.73
N HIS A 328 -15.55 -1.84 -3.92
CA HIS A 328 -16.05 -3.19 -3.73
C HIS A 328 -16.48 -3.47 -2.28
N GLY A 329 -16.34 -2.51 -1.37
CA GLY A 329 -16.67 -2.68 0.06
C GLY A 329 -18.15 -2.95 0.32
N GLU A 330 -19.05 -2.28 -0.40
CA GLU A 330 -20.50 -2.53 -0.28
C GLU A 330 -20.87 -3.96 -0.69
N ASP A 331 -20.27 -4.48 -1.76
CA ASP A 331 -20.59 -5.81 -2.30
C ASP A 331 -19.87 -6.95 -1.55
N TYR A 332 -18.66 -6.72 -1.04
CA TYR A 332 -17.79 -7.79 -0.55
C TYR A 332 -17.39 -7.70 0.93
N ILE A 333 -17.49 -6.53 1.57
CA ILE A 333 -17.19 -6.36 3.01
C ILE A 333 -18.49 -6.28 3.81
N THR A 334 -19.37 -5.36 3.43
CA THR A 334 -20.60 -5.03 4.15
C THR A 334 -21.50 -6.25 4.43
N PRO A 335 -21.67 -7.23 3.51
CA PRO A 335 -22.49 -8.41 3.79
C PRO A 335 -21.97 -9.26 4.95
N PHE A 336 -20.66 -9.21 5.24
CA PHE A 336 -20.04 -9.96 6.34
C PHE A 336 -19.96 -9.14 7.64
N SER A 337 -20.24 -7.84 7.58
CA SER A 337 -20.21 -6.98 8.77
C SER A 337 -21.29 -7.35 9.79
N SER A 338 -22.47 -7.80 9.35
CA SER A 338 -23.59 -8.17 10.22
C SER A 338 -23.71 -9.67 10.50
N VAL A 339 -22.87 -10.50 9.88
CA VAL A 339 -22.91 -11.97 10.01
C VAL A 339 -22.33 -12.42 11.35
N TYR A 340 -23.02 -13.34 12.01
CA TYR A 340 -22.52 -14.13 13.12
C TYR A 340 -22.37 -15.59 12.71
N TRP A 341 -21.43 -16.28 13.35
CA TRP A 341 -21.26 -17.72 13.22
C TRP A 341 -20.96 -18.34 14.58
N ALA A 342 -21.22 -19.64 14.74
CA ALA A 342 -20.80 -20.43 15.89
C ALA A 342 -20.59 -21.89 15.45
N GLU A 343 -19.94 -22.68 16.29
CA GLU A 343 -19.86 -24.13 16.05
C GLU A 343 -21.22 -24.79 16.29
N GLU A 344 -21.51 -25.87 15.58
CA GLU A 344 -22.78 -26.61 15.71
C GLU A 344 -23.07 -27.02 17.16
N SER A 345 -22.03 -27.45 17.90
CA SER A 345 -22.09 -27.79 19.32
C SER A 345 -22.51 -26.64 20.25
N SER A 346 -22.49 -25.40 19.76
CA SER A 346 -22.91 -24.21 20.50
C SER A 346 -24.41 -23.92 20.38
N PHE A 347 -25.12 -24.64 19.51
CA PHE A 347 -26.55 -24.49 19.31
C PHE A 347 -27.33 -25.52 20.14
N ILE A 348 -28.38 -25.05 20.80
CA ILE A 348 -29.33 -25.88 21.54
C ILE A 348 -30.66 -25.86 20.76
N GLU A 349 -31.16 -27.04 20.39
CA GLU A 349 -32.49 -27.18 19.79
C GLU A 349 -33.55 -27.08 20.89
N GLU A 350 -34.45 -26.09 20.79
CA GLU A 350 -35.56 -25.94 21.75
C GLU A 350 -36.81 -26.71 21.29
N ASN A 351 -37.05 -26.75 19.98
CA ASN A 351 -38.17 -27.41 19.33
C ASN A 351 -37.88 -27.56 17.82
N GLN A 352 -38.68 -28.38 17.12
CA GLN A 352 -38.49 -28.67 15.69
C GLN A 352 -38.33 -27.37 14.88
N ASN A 353 -37.10 -27.11 14.43
CA ASN A 353 -36.65 -25.95 13.63
C ASN A 353 -36.33 -24.64 14.39
N LYS A 354 -36.09 -24.65 15.71
CA LYS A 354 -35.48 -23.50 16.39
C LYS A 354 -34.23 -23.88 17.16
N TYR A 355 -33.16 -23.13 16.87
CA TYR A 355 -31.87 -23.24 17.52
C TYR A 355 -31.55 -21.97 18.29
N PHE A 356 -31.03 -22.14 19.51
CA PHE A 356 -30.55 -21.07 20.36
C PHE A 356 -29.04 -21.16 20.50
N CYS A 357 -28.35 -20.04 20.32
CA CYS A 357 -26.92 -19.93 20.56
C CYS A 357 -26.69 -18.79 21.55
N ALA A 358 -25.97 -19.08 22.63
CA ALA A 358 -25.62 -18.07 23.60
C ALA A 358 -24.72 -17.01 22.96
N LYS A 359 -24.95 -15.73 23.29
CA LYS A 359 -24.24 -14.60 22.67
C LYS A 359 -22.71 -14.73 22.78
N GLN A 360 -22.19 -15.27 23.89
CA GLN A 360 -20.76 -15.49 24.06
C GLN A 360 -20.16 -16.54 23.10
N ASN A 361 -20.98 -17.41 22.53
CA ASN A 361 -20.55 -18.42 21.55
C ASN A 361 -20.63 -17.88 20.11
N LEU A 362 -21.30 -16.75 19.89
CA LEU A 362 -21.39 -16.10 18.59
C LEU A 362 -20.08 -15.35 18.29
N LYS A 363 -19.52 -15.63 17.13
CA LYS A 363 -18.30 -15.06 16.59
C LYS A 363 -18.58 -14.31 15.29
N ARG A 364 -17.59 -13.56 14.80
CA ARG A 364 -17.65 -12.80 13.54
C ARG A 364 -16.68 -13.38 12.51
N PRO A 365 -16.93 -13.21 11.20
CA PRO A 365 -15.97 -13.60 10.17
C PRO A 365 -14.60 -12.89 10.33
N PHE A 366 -14.65 -11.63 10.77
CA PHE A 366 -13.50 -10.83 11.19
C PHE A 366 -13.98 -9.84 12.26
N ASP A 367 -13.09 -9.49 13.20
CA ASP A 367 -13.38 -8.50 14.22
C ASP A 367 -13.15 -7.08 13.69
N TYR A 368 -12.01 -6.85 13.02
CA TYR A 368 -11.59 -5.52 12.58
C TYR A 368 -11.20 -5.45 11.10
N ILE A 369 -11.38 -4.27 10.51
CA ILE A 369 -10.61 -3.84 9.34
C ILE A 369 -9.85 -2.59 9.76
N ILE A 370 -8.53 -2.67 9.77
CA ILE A 370 -7.66 -1.57 10.17
C ILE A 370 -7.06 -0.98 8.90
N ALA A 371 -7.42 0.26 8.57
CA ALA A 371 -6.80 1.00 7.48
C ALA A 371 -6.47 2.45 7.85
N LEU A 372 -5.56 3.06 7.08
CA LEU A 372 -5.05 4.41 7.36
C LEU A 372 -6.05 5.51 7.01
N ASP A 373 -6.86 5.29 5.97
CA ASP A 373 -7.87 6.26 5.51
C ASP A 373 -9.21 6.12 6.26
N ASP A 374 -9.65 4.87 6.51
CA ASP A 374 -10.91 4.56 7.21
C ASP A 374 -10.86 3.16 7.84
N ALA A 375 -11.15 3.06 9.14
CA ALA A 375 -11.08 1.82 9.90
C ALA A 375 -12.47 1.37 10.35
N PHE A 376 -12.74 0.08 10.22
CA PHE A 376 -13.95 -0.55 10.72
C PHE A 376 -13.65 -1.28 12.04
N THR A 377 -14.06 -0.67 13.16
CA THR A 377 -13.70 -1.13 14.51
C THR A 377 -14.89 -1.61 15.34
N ARG A 378 -16.10 -1.60 14.76
CA ARG A 378 -17.36 -2.01 15.41
C ARG A 378 -17.65 -1.27 16.74
N GLY A 379 -17.11 -0.06 16.89
CA GLY A 379 -17.25 0.76 18.10
C GLY A 379 -16.24 0.44 19.20
N GLU A 380 -15.32 -0.51 18.97
CA GLU A 380 -14.18 -0.74 19.85
C GLU A 380 -13.07 0.28 19.53
N VAL A 381 -12.35 0.73 20.57
CA VAL A 381 -11.15 1.55 20.42
C VAL A 381 -9.99 0.64 19.99
N LEU A 382 -9.20 1.11 19.02
CA LEU A 382 -8.04 0.44 18.44
C LEU A 382 -6.72 1.04 18.90
#